data_AF-A0ABD7S901-F1
#
_entry.id   AF-A0ABD7S901-F1
#
_cell.length_a   1.000
_cell.length_b   1.000
_cell.length_c   1.000
_cell.angle_alpha   90.00
_cell.angle_beta   90.00
_cell.angle_gamma   90.00
#
_symmetry.space_group_name_H-M   'P 1'
#
loop_
_entity.id
_entity.type
_entity.pdbx_description
1 polymer ?
#
loop_
_entity_poly.entity_id
_entity_poly.type
_entity_poly.pdbx_seq_one_letter_code
_entity_poly.pdbx_strand_id
1 'polypeptide(L)'
;MQYVREPVLTNASDLVPACRRLAETHYLAQGASIYNWTASYHDRGDGPYVDGRLRANGNTVSVRCSAAHSAYERELVMQIDETGG
;
A
#
# COMPACT_ATOMS: atom_id res chain seq x y z
N MET A 1 -14.85 -11.59 21.72
CA MET A 1 -14.27 -11.93 20.40
C MET A 1 -14.65 -10.81 19.46
N GLN A 2 -13.75 -9.87 19.20
CA GLN A 2 -14.01 -8.82 18.21
C GLN A 2 -13.83 -9.47 16.83
N TYR A 3 -14.91 -9.68 16.09
CA TYR A 3 -14.83 -9.96 14.67
C TYR A 3 -14.25 -8.71 14.01
N VAL A 4 -12.94 -8.69 13.77
CA VAL A 4 -12.34 -7.72 12.87
C VAL A 4 -12.90 -8.08 11.51
N ARG A 5 -13.98 -7.40 11.10
CA ARG A 5 -14.51 -7.53 9.76
C ARG A 5 -13.37 -7.10 8.85
N GLU A 6 -12.81 -8.03 8.07
CA GLU A 6 -11.81 -7.68 7.07
C GLU A 6 -12.40 -6.54 6.23
N PRO A 7 -11.72 -5.37 6.16
CA PRO A 7 -12.17 -4.26 5.35
C PRO A 7 -12.31 -4.75 3.92
N VAL A 8 -13.55 -4.72 3.43
CA VAL A 8 -13.80 -4.86 2.00
C VAL A 8 -13.31 -3.58 1.36
N LEU A 9 -12.44 -3.72 0.38
CA LEU A 9 -11.84 -2.60 -0.33
C LEU A 9 -12.86 -2.08 -1.34
N THR A 10 -13.77 -1.26 -0.83
CA THR A 10 -14.83 -0.61 -1.62
C THR A 10 -14.43 0.78 -2.08
N ASN A 11 -13.44 1.41 -1.43
CA ASN A 11 -13.01 2.76 -1.73
C ASN A 11 -11.47 2.83 -1.77
N ALA A 12 -10.95 3.53 -2.77
CA ALA A 12 -9.51 3.70 -2.96
C ALA A 12 -8.83 4.41 -1.78
N SER A 13 -9.53 5.25 -1.02
CA SER A 13 -8.97 5.86 0.20
C SER A 13 -8.68 4.85 1.31
N ASP A 14 -9.47 3.79 1.42
CA ASP A 14 -9.31 2.74 2.45
C ASP A 14 -8.10 1.84 2.17
N LEU A 15 -7.64 1.82 0.91
CA LEU A 15 -6.42 1.13 0.52
C LEU A 15 -5.16 1.82 1.04
N VAL A 16 -5.20 3.13 1.29
CA VAL A 16 -4.01 3.90 1.68
C VAL A 16 -3.37 3.35 2.97
N PRO A 17 -4.10 3.17 4.08
CA PRO A 17 -3.52 2.59 5.30
C PRO A 17 -3.09 1.13 5.10
N ALA A 18 -3.80 0.34 4.29
CA ALA A 18 -3.44 -1.03 3.98
C ALA A 18 -2.09 -1.12 3.24
N CYS A 19 -1.96 -0.33 2.17
CA CYS A 19 -0.76 -0.24 1.35
C CYS A 19 0.45 0.22 2.16
N ARG A 20 0.24 1.24 3.01
CA ARG A 20 1.27 1.73 3.94
C ARG A 20 1.77 0.62 4.85
N ARG A 21 0.88 -0.14 5.51
CA ARG A 21 1.27 -1.22 6.42
C ARG A 21 2.06 -2.32 5.73
N LEU A 22 1.69 -2.70 4.51
CA LEU A 22 2.40 -3.70 3.71
C LEU A 22 3.81 -3.21 3.37
N ALA A 23 3.95 -1.98 2.89
CA ALA A 23 5.23 -1.37 2.56
C ALA A 23 6.14 -1.22 3.78
N GLU A 24 5.60 -0.70 4.88
CA GLU A 24 6.34 -0.56 6.14
C GLU A 24 6.79 -1.92 6.66
N THR A 25 5.92 -2.94 6.66
CA THR A 25 6.26 -4.29 7.10
C THR A 25 7.37 -4.90 6.24
N HIS A 26 7.30 -4.73 4.91
CA HIS A 26 8.30 -5.23 3.98
C HIS A 26 9.69 -4.65 4.27
N TYR A 27 9.79 -3.34 4.49
CA TYR A 27 11.06 -2.66 4.75
C TYR A 27 11.54 -2.82 6.20
N LEU A 28 10.64 -2.86 7.19
CA LEU A 28 10.99 -3.17 8.57
C LEU A 28 11.56 -4.58 8.71
N ALA A 29 11.02 -5.56 7.97
CA ALA A 29 11.55 -6.92 7.96
C ALA A 29 12.98 -7.00 7.39
N GLN A 30 13.39 -6.01 6.59
CA GLN A 30 14.75 -5.87 6.06
C GLN A 30 15.66 -5.03 6.97
N GLY A 31 15.16 -4.56 8.12
CA GLY A 31 15.89 -3.68 9.03
C GLY A 31 16.04 -2.25 8.51
N ALA A 32 15.22 -1.83 7.55
CA ALA A 32 15.28 -0.49 7.01
C ALA A 32 14.61 0.53 7.93
N SER A 33 15.24 1.70 8.06
CA SER A 33 14.63 2.87 8.68
C SER A 33 13.66 3.51 7.71
N ILE A 34 12.37 3.45 8.05
CA ILE A 34 11.27 4.00 7.27
C ILE A 34 10.83 5.36 7.83
N TYR A 35 10.65 6.32 6.93
CA TYR A 35 10.14 7.66 7.25
C TYR A 35 9.42 8.24 6.04
N ASN A 36 8.62 9.28 6.25
CA ASN A 36 7.94 10.03 5.19
C ASN A 36 7.20 9.16 4.16
N TRP A 37 6.07 8.61 4.58
CA TRP A 37 5.08 8.02 3.66
C TRP A 37 4.21 9.11 3.05
N THR A 38 4.07 9.10 1.74
CA THR A 38 3.06 9.88 1.00
C THR A 38 2.33 8.95 0.06
N ALA A 39 1.03 9.18 -0.15
CA ALA A 39 0.24 8.36 -1.05
C ALA A 39 -0.83 9.17 -1.75
N SER A 40 -1.12 8.79 -2.98
CA SER A 40 -2.28 9.20 -3.76
C SER A 40 -3.10 7.96 -4.09
N TYR A 41 -4.42 8.08 -4.00
CA TYR A 41 -5.33 7.00 -4.34
C TYR A 41 -6.15 7.38 -5.57
N HIS A 42 -6.55 6.37 -6.33
CA HIS A 42 -7.23 6.52 -7.58
C HIS A 42 -8.25 5.40 -7.74
N ASP A 43 -9.40 5.75 -8.30
CA ASP A 43 -10.44 4.80 -8.68
C ASP A 43 -10.56 4.88 -10.21
N ARG A 44 -10.05 3.86 -10.91
CA ARG A 44 -10.18 3.71 -12.37
C ARG A 44 -10.95 2.43 -12.66
N GLY A 45 -11.52 2.30 -13.85
CA GLY A 45 -12.43 1.20 -14.22
C GLY A 45 -11.91 -0.24 -14.06
N ASP A 46 -10.60 -0.42 -13.82
CA ASP A 46 -9.96 -1.71 -13.52
C ASP A 46 -9.90 -2.03 -12.00
N GLY A 47 -10.31 -1.11 -11.14
CA GLY A 47 -10.26 -1.22 -9.69
C GLY A 47 -9.57 -0.03 -9.00
N PRO A 48 -9.75 0.07 -7.67
CA PRO A 48 -9.05 1.07 -6.88
C PRO A 48 -7.56 0.74 -6.75
N TYR A 49 -6.71 1.76 -6.86
CA TYR A 49 -5.27 1.63 -6.67
C TYR A 49 -4.68 2.82 -5.92
N VAL A 50 -3.52 2.60 -5.30
CA VAL A 50 -2.76 3.57 -4.52
C VAL A 50 -1.35 3.64 -5.08
N ASP A 51 -0.89 4.84 -5.38
CA ASP A 51 0.51 5.16 -5.64
C ASP A 51 1.11 5.84 -4.40
N GLY A 52 2.01 5.13 -3.74
CA GLY A 52 2.75 5.54 -2.57
C GLY A 52 4.21 5.86 -2.88
N ARG A 53 4.79 6.76 -2.09
CA ARG A 53 6.23 6.96 -1.99
C ARG A 53 6.64 6.83 -0.53
N LEU A 54 7.61 5.98 -0.28
CA LEU A 54 8.19 5.69 1.03
C LEU A 54 9.67 6.06 1.02
N ARG A 55 10.16 6.74 2.06
CA ARG A 55 11.61 6.83 2.27
C ARG A 55 12.07 5.67 3.14
N ALA A 56 13.01 4.89 2.62
CA ALA A 56 13.61 3.76 3.31
C ALA A 56 15.14 3.85 3.19
N ASN A 57 15.86 3.89 4.31
CA ASN A 57 17.33 3.94 4.36
C ASN A 57 17.98 5.06 3.49
N GLY A 58 17.34 6.23 3.38
CA GLY A 58 17.83 7.32 2.53
C GLY A 58 17.24 7.34 1.12
N ASN A 59 16.73 6.22 0.63
CA ASN A 59 16.21 6.07 -0.72
C ASN A 59 14.72 6.38 -0.81
N THR A 60 14.27 6.87 -1.96
CA THR A 60 12.83 6.95 -2.28
C THR A 60 12.43 5.69 -2.99
N VAL A 61 11.38 5.06 -2.49
CA VAL A 61 10.80 3.87 -3.10
C VAL A 61 9.39 4.21 -3.56
N SER A 62 9.06 3.83 -4.79
CA SER A 62 7.70 3.92 -5.29
C SER A 62 6.97 2.61 -4.97
N VAL A 63 5.82 2.71 -4.32
CA VAL A 63 5.00 1.56 -3.94
C VAL A 63 3.66 1.70 -4.61
N ARG A 64 3.21 0.69 -5.34
CA ARG A 64 1.87 0.66 -5.94
C ARG A 64 1.08 -0.48 -5.34
N CYS A 65 -0.10 -0.18 -4.81
CA CYS A 65 -1.03 -1.21 -4.36
C CYS A 65 -2.31 -1.16 -5.18
N SER A 66 -2.78 -2.30 -5.64
CA SER A 66 -4.03 -2.41 -6.39
C SER A 66 -4.88 -3.55 -5.86
N ALA A 67 -6.19 -3.38 -5.92
CA ALA A 67 -7.16 -4.41 -5.62
C ALA A 67 -8.24 -4.46 -6.69
N ALA A 68 -8.82 -5.64 -6.89
CA ALA A 68 -10.06 -5.75 -7.63
C ALA A 68 -11.22 -5.12 -6.82
N HIS A 69 -12.27 -4.68 -7.50
CA HIS A 69 -13.46 -4.18 -6.82
C HIS A 69 -14.05 -5.24 -5.88
N SER A 70 -14.34 -4.84 -4.64
CA SER A 70 -14.87 -5.73 -3.59
C SER A 70 -13.91 -6.84 -3.14
N ALA A 71 -12.61 -6.73 -3.45
CA ALA A 71 -11.60 -7.63 -2.90
C ALA A 71 -11.35 -7.35 -1.42
N TYR A 72 -10.85 -8.35 -0.70
CA TYR A 72 -10.42 -8.21 0.68
C TYR A 72 -9.00 -7.60 0.75
N GLU A 73 -8.65 -6.95 1.86
CA GLU A 73 -7.28 -6.42 2.09
C GLU A 73 -6.18 -7.46 1.80
N ARG A 74 -6.41 -8.74 2.09
CA ARG A 74 -5.44 -9.83 1.85
C ARG A 74 -5.18 -10.12 0.37
N GLU A 75 -6.07 -9.69 -0.51
CA GLU A 75 -5.97 -9.88 -1.97
C GLU A 75 -5.28 -8.69 -2.64
N LEU A 76 -4.78 -7.73 -1.86
CA LEU A 76 -3.98 -6.62 -2.35
C LEU A 76 -2.73 -7.11 -3.05
N VAL A 77 -2.54 -6.61 -4.26
CA VAL A 77 -1.29 -6.79 -5.00
C VAL A 77 -0.44 -5.54 -4.74
N MET A 78 0.68 -5.73 -4.03
CA MET A 78 1.70 -4.70 -3.84
C MET A 78 2.83 -4.90 -4.85
N GLN A 79 3.17 -3.82 -5.55
CA GLN A 79 4.33 -3.71 -6.43
C GLN A 79 5.25 -2.65 -5.86
N ILE A 80 6.54 -2.98 -5.75
CA ILE A 80 7.56 -2.05 -5.29
C ILE A 80 8.50 -1.81 -6.46
N ASP A 81 8.62 -0.55 -6.85
CA ASP A 81 9.60 -0.09 -7.81
C ASP A 81 10.72 0.62 -7.05
N GLU A 82 11.86 -0.06 -6.95
CA GLU A 82 13.08 0.45 -6.30
C GLU A 82 13.86 1.40 -7.23
N THR A 83 13.35 1.65 -8.43
CA THR A 83 13.88 2.57 -9.43
C THR A 83 13.49 4.03 -9.10
N GLY A 84 13.64 4.42 -7.84
CA GLY A 84 13.60 5.83 -7.45
C GLY A 84 14.88 6.52 -7.92
N GLY A 85 14.83 7.09 -9.13
CA GLY A 85 15.90 7.95 -9.66
C GLY A 85 16.23 9.14 -8.77
#